data_AF-A0A975E1L5-F1
#
_entry.id   AF-A0A975E1L5-F1
#
_cell.length_a   1.000
_cell.length_b   1.000
_cell.length_c   1.000
_cell.angle_alpha   90.00
_cell.angle_beta   90.00
_cell.angle_gamma   90.00
#
_symmetry.space_group_name_H-M   'P 1'
#
loop_
_entity.id
_entity.type
_entity.pdbx_description
1 polymer ?
#
loop_
_entity_poly.entity_id
_entity_poly.type
_entity_poly.pdbx_seq_one_letter_code
_entity_poly.pdbx_strand_id
1 'polypeptide(L)'
;MPTRVPWEPNFSVGHEAIDAQHQALLSQCNRLADLCAGGEEADRQFDQAFEQLRALARAHFETEAAVLAERDHPDLEDHAAECEEFDYLVDEIVTTDNFDRLELQRFLALWCLGHISGSVQLGVPA
;
A
#
# COMPACT_ATOMS: atom_id res chain seq x y z
N MET A 1 1.04 19.98 0.45
CA MET A 1 1.78 19.28 1.53
C MET A 1 1.50 17.79 1.41
N PRO A 2 2.54 16.95 1.39
CA PRO A 2 2.38 15.50 1.28
C PRO A 2 1.66 14.92 2.50
N THR A 3 1.00 13.79 2.31
CA THR A 3 0.32 13.06 3.39
C THR A 3 1.31 12.12 4.06
N ARG A 4 1.38 12.13 5.39
CA ARG A 4 2.20 11.19 6.14
C ARG A 4 1.33 10.35 7.04
N VAL A 5 1.62 9.05 7.05
CA VAL A 5 0.83 8.06 7.77
C VAL A 5 1.81 7.26 8.62
N PRO A 6 2.00 7.62 9.91
CA PRO A 6 2.81 6.81 10.81
C PRO A 6 2.09 5.50 11.09
N TRP A 7 2.85 4.45 11.38
CA TRP A 7 2.27 3.21 11.91
C TRP A 7 1.65 3.47 13.28
N GLU A 8 0.45 2.91 13.50
CA GLU A 8 -0.26 2.91 14.76
C GLU A 8 -0.66 1.47 15.14
N PRO A 9 -0.66 1.09 16.44
CA PRO A 9 -0.97 -0.28 16.84
C PRO A 9 -2.37 -0.79 16.44
N ASN A 10 -3.32 0.10 16.16
CA ASN A 10 -4.67 -0.23 15.67
C ASN A 10 -4.70 -0.73 14.22
N PHE A 11 -3.62 -0.56 13.45
CA PHE A 11 -3.46 -1.13 12.11
C PHE A 11 -2.99 -2.59 12.12
N SER A 12 -2.72 -3.14 13.30
CA SER A 12 -2.40 -4.56 13.44
C SER A 12 -3.63 -5.41 13.12
N VAL A 13 -3.44 -6.45 12.33
CA VAL A 13 -4.43 -7.50 12.09
C VAL A 13 -4.16 -8.73 12.95
N GLY A 14 -3.18 -8.68 13.85
CA GLY A 14 -2.79 -9.80 14.70
C GLY A 14 -2.04 -10.92 13.96
N HIS A 15 -1.50 -10.63 12.77
CA HIS A 15 -0.65 -11.54 12.01
C HIS A 15 0.71 -10.88 11.75
N GLU A 16 1.76 -11.35 12.44
CA GLU A 16 3.06 -10.67 12.50
C GLU A 16 3.66 -10.34 11.12
N ALA A 17 3.57 -11.28 10.17
CA ALA A 17 4.10 -11.05 8.82
C ALA A 17 3.32 -9.97 8.04
N ILE A 18 2.00 -9.89 8.24
CA ILE A 18 1.15 -8.91 7.55
C ILE A 18 1.33 -7.54 8.20
N ASP A 19 1.40 -7.48 9.53
CA ASP A 19 1.70 -6.23 10.26
C ASP A 19 3.05 -5.63 9.84
N ALA A 20 4.07 -6.48 9.61
CA ALA A 20 5.37 -6.04 9.11
C ALA A 20 5.28 -5.51 7.66
N GLN A 21 4.44 -6.12 6.82
CA GLN A 21 4.19 -5.66 5.45
C GLN A 21 3.43 -4.32 5.44
N HIS A 22 2.40 -4.15 6.27
CA HIS A 22 1.70 -2.88 6.43
C HIS A 22 2.66 -1.75 6.85
N GLN A 23 3.54 -2.02 7.82
CA GLN A 23 4.58 -1.05 8.22
C GLN A 23 5.49 -0.68 7.05
N ALA A 24 5.93 -1.66 6.25
CA ALA A 24 6.76 -1.41 5.07
C ALA A 24 6.03 -0.55 4.02
N LEU A 25 4.74 -0.80 3.76
CA LEU A 25 3.92 0.02 2.86
C LEU A 25 3.83 1.46 3.34
N LEU A 26 3.47 1.69 4.61
CA LEU A 26 3.37 3.04 5.18
C LEU A 26 4.72 3.77 5.19
N SER A 27 5.80 3.06 5.54
CA SER A 27 7.16 3.60 5.44
C SER A 27 7.50 4.04 4.02
N GLN A 28 7.09 3.27 3.01
CA GLN A 28 7.33 3.60 1.61
C GLN A 28 6.48 4.79 1.15
N CYS A 29 5.21 4.91 1.58
CA CYS A 29 4.39 6.09 1.35
C CYS A 29 5.00 7.36 1.98
N ASN A 30 5.58 7.23 3.18
CA ASN A 30 6.29 8.34 3.84
C ASN A 30 7.61 8.69 3.14
N ARG A 31 8.30 7.72 2.52
CA ARG A 31 9.47 7.98 1.69
C ARG A 31 9.10 8.78 0.44
N LEU A 32 7.97 8.45 -0.20
CA LEU A 32 7.45 9.27 -1.32
C LEU A 32 7.15 10.70 -0.87
N ALA A 33 6.61 10.89 0.34
CA ALA A 33 6.37 12.23 0.90
C ALA A 33 7.65 13.07 1.04
N ASP A 34 8.78 12.45 1.39
CA ASP A 34 10.09 13.13 1.46
C ASP A 34 10.58 13.61 0.09
N LEU A 35 10.13 12.96 -0.97
CA LEU A 35 10.59 13.16 -2.34
C LEU A 35 9.68 14.09 -3.16
N CYS A 36 8.52 14.49 -2.63
CA CYS A 36 7.60 15.40 -3.31
C CYS A 36 8.14 16.82 -3.51
N ALA A 37 9.18 17.23 -2.78
CA ALA A 37 9.77 18.56 -2.87
C ALA A 37 11.26 18.45 -3.19
N GLY A 38 11.62 18.63 -4.45
CA GLY A 38 13.01 18.56 -4.89
C GLY A 38 13.20 18.96 -6.36
N GLY A 39 14.41 18.76 -6.86
CA GLY A 39 14.74 18.85 -8.29
C GLY A 39 14.86 17.46 -8.90
N GLU A 40 15.42 17.38 -10.12
CA GLU A 40 15.49 16.15 -10.93
C GLU A 40 16.00 14.88 -10.21
N GLU A 41 16.91 15.03 -9.25
CA GLU A 41 17.39 13.89 -8.46
C GLU A 41 16.31 13.31 -7.53
N ALA A 42 15.53 14.18 -6.88
CA ALA A 42 14.40 13.75 -6.06
C ALA A 42 13.30 13.11 -6.91
N ASP A 43 13.11 13.61 -8.14
CA ASP A 43 12.18 13.03 -9.10
C ASP A 43 12.56 11.59 -9.46
N ARG A 44 13.82 11.34 -9.84
CA ARG A 44 14.31 9.98 -10.12
C ARG A 44 14.17 9.05 -8.91
N GLN A 45 14.47 9.55 -7.72
CA GLN A 45 14.31 8.77 -6.49
C GLN A 45 12.83 8.48 -6.19
N PHE A 46 11.93 9.40 -6.54
CA PHE A 46 10.49 9.19 -6.38
C PHE A 46 10.03 8.07 -7.30
N ASP A 47 10.44 8.07 -8.58
CA ASP A 47 10.07 7.01 -9.52
C ASP A 47 10.52 5.63 -9.01
N GLN A 48 11.76 5.54 -8.51
CA GLN A 48 12.26 4.31 -7.88
C GLN A 48 11.47 3.91 -6.64
N ALA A 49 11.12 4.88 -5.79
CA ALA A 49 10.33 4.63 -4.59
C ALA A 49 8.89 4.20 -4.93
N PHE A 50 8.34 4.71 -6.03
CA PHE A 50 7.00 4.34 -6.51
C PHE A 50 6.98 2.89 -7.01
N GLU A 51 7.95 2.49 -7.83
CA GLU A 51 8.10 1.10 -8.26
C GLU A 51 8.30 0.14 -7.08
N GLN A 52 9.06 0.56 -6.08
CA GLN A 52 9.24 -0.22 -4.86
C GLN A 52 7.93 -0.35 -4.05
N LEU A 53 7.07 0.67 -4.03
CA LEU A 53 5.76 0.58 -3.40
C LEU A 53 4.87 -0.42 -4.13
N ARG A 54 4.83 -0.38 -5.47
CA ARG A 54 4.08 -1.34 -6.29
C ARG A 54 4.53 -2.78 -6.00
N ALA A 55 5.83 -3.01 -5.94
CA ALA A 55 6.38 -4.32 -5.61
C ALA A 55 6.02 -4.79 -4.19
N LEU A 56 6.06 -3.88 -3.20
CA LEU A 56 5.65 -4.19 -1.83
C LEU A 56 4.16 -4.53 -1.74
N ALA A 57 3.30 -3.77 -2.44
CA ALA A 57 1.85 -3.99 -2.46
C ALA A 57 1.50 -5.36 -3.06
N ARG A 58 2.09 -5.71 -4.21
CA ARG A 58 1.87 -7.03 -4.84
C ARG A 58 2.25 -8.19 -3.93
N ALA A 59 3.44 -8.14 -3.32
CA ALA A 59 3.90 -9.18 -2.41
C ALA A 59 3.02 -9.28 -1.13
N HIS A 60 2.53 -8.14 -0.65
CA HIS A 60 1.61 -8.09 0.48
C HIS A 60 0.26 -8.72 0.13
N PHE A 61 -0.34 -8.34 -1.00
CA PHE A 61 -1.60 -8.91 -1.47
C PHE A 61 -1.53 -10.42 -1.69
N GLU A 62 -0.43 -10.93 -2.25
CA GLU A 62 -0.20 -12.38 -2.39
C GLU A 62 -0.17 -13.08 -1.02
N THR A 63 0.43 -12.45 -0.01
CA THR A 63 0.49 -12.98 1.35
C THR A 63 -0.90 -13.01 2.00
N GLU A 64 -1.66 -11.93 1.89
CA GLU A 64 -3.02 -11.86 2.43
C GLU A 64 -3.95 -12.86 1.74
N ALA A 65 -3.92 -12.94 0.41
CA ALA A 65 -4.71 -13.90 -0.35
C ALA A 65 -4.41 -15.34 0.07
N ALA A 66 -3.14 -15.69 0.30
CA ALA A 66 -2.76 -17.01 0.81
C ALA A 66 -3.37 -17.28 2.19
N VAL A 67 -3.29 -16.32 3.13
CA VAL A 67 -3.83 -16.47 4.48
C VAL A 67 -5.36 -16.55 4.48
N LEU A 68 -6.04 -15.74 3.65
CA LEU A 68 -7.49 -15.77 3.51
C LEU A 68 -7.97 -17.08 2.88
N ALA A 69 -7.27 -17.57 1.85
CA ALA A 69 -7.56 -18.86 1.22
C ALA A 69 -7.34 -20.05 2.16
N GLU A 70 -6.26 -20.05 2.95
CA GLU A 70 -6.00 -21.08 3.97
C GLU A 70 -7.11 -21.17 5.03
N ARG A 71 -7.88 -20.09 5.21
CA ARG A 71 -8.96 -19.99 6.19
C ARG A 71 -10.36 -20.13 5.59
N ASP A 72 -10.48 -20.37 4.29
CA ASP A 72 -11.74 -20.30 3.55
C ASP A 72 -12.53 -19.00 3.87
N HIS A 73 -11.81 -17.88 3.99
CA HIS A 73 -12.38 -16.62 4.46
C HIS A 73 -13.33 -16.01 3.41
N PRO A 74 -14.54 -15.53 3.79
CA PRO A 74 -15.51 -14.99 2.85
C PRO A 74 -14.99 -13.77 2.07
N ASP A 75 -14.11 -12.98 2.68
CA ASP A 75 -13.59 -11.74 2.09
C ASP A 75 -12.50 -11.96 1.02
N LEU A 76 -12.16 -13.21 0.69
CA LEU A 76 -11.15 -13.52 -0.33
C LEU A 76 -11.50 -12.94 -1.72
N GLU A 77 -12.77 -12.97 -2.09
CA GLU A 77 -13.23 -12.45 -3.39
C GLU A 77 -13.18 -10.91 -3.42
N ASP A 78 -13.61 -10.26 -2.32
CA ASP A 78 -13.53 -8.81 -2.17
C ASP A 78 -12.07 -8.32 -2.16
N HIS A 79 -11.17 -9.04 -1.49
CA HIS A 79 -9.73 -8.78 -1.49
C HIS A 79 -9.12 -8.86 -2.89
N ALA A 80 -9.48 -9.88 -3.67
CA ALA A 80 -9.02 -10.01 -5.05
C ALA A 80 -9.44 -8.82 -5.92
N ALA A 81 -10.69 -8.36 -5.77
CA ALA A 81 -11.18 -7.18 -6.48
C ALA A 81 -10.43 -5.89 -6.08
N GLU A 82 -10.12 -5.70 -4.79
CA GLU A 82 -9.31 -4.57 -4.33
C GLU A 82 -7.89 -4.59 -4.92
N CYS A 83 -7.27 -5.78 -5.00
CA CYS A 83 -5.95 -5.95 -5.63
C CYS A 83 -5.96 -5.57 -7.12
N GLU A 84 -6.97 -6.04 -7.86
CA GLU A 84 -7.16 -5.71 -9.28
C GLU A 84 -7.39 -4.19 -9.47
N GLU A 85 -8.17 -3.56 -8.58
CA GLU A 85 -8.38 -2.12 -8.59
C GLU A 85 -7.05 -1.37 -8.38
N PHE A 86 -6.26 -1.77 -7.39
CA PHE A 86 -4.97 -1.15 -7.12
C PHE A 86 -4.02 -1.25 -8.32
N ASP A 87 -3.85 -2.44 -8.88
CA ASP A 87 -2.98 -2.67 -10.02
C ASP A 87 -3.42 -1.83 -11.23
N TYR A 88 -4.72 -1.78 -11.53
CA TYR A 88 -5.23 -0.94 -12.61
C TYR A 88 -4.97 0.55 -12.35
N LEU A 89 -5.18 1.03 -11.12
CA LEU A 89 -4.93 2.41 -10.74
C LEU A 89 -3.47 2.79 -10.97
N VAL A 90 -2.52 2.02 -10.42
CA VAL A 90 -1.09 2.35 -10.45
C VAL A 90 -0.42 2.09 -11.80
N ASP A 91 -1.02 1.26 -12.66
CA ASP A 91 -0.49 0.97 -13.99
C ASP A 91 -1.02 1.96 -15.05
N GLU A 92 -2.28 2.37 -14.96
CA GLU A 92 -2.96 3.11 -16.04
C GLU A 92 -3.37 4.54 -15.67
N ILE A 93 -3.69 4.81 -14.40
CA ILE A 93 -4.35 6.06 -14.00
C ILE A 93 -3.39 6.97 -13.24
N VAL A 94 -2.95 6.55 -12.05
CA VAL A 94 -2.15 7.35 -11.13
C VAL A 94 -0.65 7.14 -11.38
N THR A 95 -0.20 7.49 -12.57
CA THR A 95 1.21 7.44 -12.97
C THR A 95 1.87 8.82 -12.85
N THR A 96 3.20 8.86 -12.85
CA THR A 96 3.96 10.13 -12.86
C THR A 96 3.84 10.92 -14.17
N ASP A 97 3.29 10.29 -15.23
CA ASP A 97 2.97 10.97 -16.50
C ASP A 97 1.61 11.70 -16.42
N ASN A 98 0.67 11.17 -15.64
CA ASN A 98 -0.69 11.66 -15.54
C ASN A 98 -0.92 12.57 -14.32
N PHE A 99 -0.10 12.44 -13.28
CA PHE A 99 -0.23 13.16 -12.01
C PHE A 99 1.07 13.85 -11.63
N ASP A 100 0.94 15.02 -10.96
CA ASP A 100 2.09 15.55 -10.26
C ASP A 100 2.46 14.65 -9.06
N ARG A 101 3.72 14.68 -8.65
CA ARG A 101 4.24 13.80 -7.60
C ARG A 101 3.53 13.97 -6.26
N LEU A 102 3.06 15.18 -5.95
CA LEU A 102 2.35 15.45 -4.71
C LEU A 102 0.96 14.82 -4.72
N GLU A 103 0.23 14.95 -5.84
CA GLU A 103 -1.07 14.32 -6.02
C GLU A 103 -0.97 12.79 -6.00
N LEU A 104 -0.01 12.24 -6.74
CA LEU A 104 0.28 10.80 -6.74
C LEU A 104 0.62 10.29 -5.33
N GLN A 105 1.51 10.98 -4.62
CA GLN A 105 1.89 10.59 -3.27
C GLN A 105 0.69 10.60 -2.31
N ARG A 106 -0.17 11.62 -2.41
CA ARG A 106 -1.37 11.72 -1.57
C ARG A 106 -2.34 10.59 -1.84
N PHE A 107 -2.56 10.28 -3.12
CA PHE A 107 -3.40 9.17 -3.54
C PHE A 107 -2.91 7.85 -2.93
N LEU A 108 -1.62 7.52 -3.14
CA LEU A 108 -1.03 6.28 -2.65
C LEU A 108 -1.07 6.18 -1.12
N ALA A 109 -0.76 7.27 -0.41
CA ALA A 109 -0.80 7.28 1.04
C ALA A 109 -2.21 7.06 1.60
N LEU A 110 -3.23 7.66 0.97
CA LEU A 110 -4.62 7.49 1.39
C LEU A 110 -5.17 6.12 1.01
N TRP A 111 -4.82 5.61 -0.17
CA TRP A 111 -5.22 4.27 -0.61
C TRP A 111 -4.63 3.21 0.33
N CYS A 112 -3.31 3.23 0.57
CA CYS A 112 -2.67 2.27 1.48
C CYS A 112 -3.22 2.38 2.91
N LEU A 113 -3.48 3.59 3.41
CA LEU A 113 -4.12 3.76 4.72
C LEU A 113 -5.54 3.17 4.75
N GLY A 114 -6.32 3.38 3.68
CA GLY A 114 -7.67 2.84 3.54
C GLY A 114 -7.68 1.32 3.57
N HIS A 115 -6.86 0.70 2.73
CA HIS A 115 -6.65 -0.75 2.69
C HIS A 115 -6.26 -1.29 4.06
N ILE A 116 -5.16 -0.79 4.66
CA ILE A 116 -4.66 -1.23 5.97
C ILE A 116 -5.69 -1.07 7.10
N SER A 117 -6.49 0.00 7.07
CA SER A 117 -7.53 0.23 8.08
C SER A 117 -8.77 -0.65 7.88
N GLY A 118 -8.97 -1.13 6.66
CA GLY A 118 -10.05 -2.05 6.28
C GLY A 118 -9.68 -3.52 6.34
N SER A 119 -8.38 -3.85 6.46
CA SER A 119 -7.88 -5.22 6.47
C SER A 119 -8.54 -6.09 7.56
N VAL A 120 -8.83 -7.33 7.17
CA VAL A 120 -9.47 -8.34 8.02
C VAL A 120 -8.60 -8.64 9.24
N GLN A 121 -9.23 -8.78 10.41
CA GLN A 121 -8.54 -9.18 11.63
C GLN A 121 -8.24 -10.69 11.63
N LEU A 122 -6.95 -11.04 11.69
CA LEU A 122 -6.42 -12.40 11.55
C LEU A 122 -5.90 -13.01 12.87
N GLY A 123 -5.86 -12.22 13.95
CA GLY A 123 -5.30 -12.60 15.27
C GLY A 123 -6.09 -13.61 16.09
N VAL A 124 -7.19 -14.15 15.57
CA VAL A 124 -7.98 -15.21 16.23
C VAL A 124 -7.97 -16.44 15.32
N PRO A 125 -7.44 -17.59 15.78
CA PRO A 125 -7.65 -18.84 15.05
C PRO A 125 -9.15 -19.21 15.13
N ALA A 126 -9.69 -19.69 14.01
CA ALA A 126 -11.06 -20.20 13.91
C ALA A 126 -11.34 -21.30 14.95
#